data_AF-A0A9D4KTY9-F1
#
_entry.id   AF-A0A9D4KTY9-F1
#
_cell.length_a   1.000
_cell.length_b   1.000
_cell.length_c   1.000
_cell.angle_alpha   90.00
_cell.angle_beta   90.00
_cell.angle_gamma   90.00
#
_symmetry.space_group_name_H-M   'P 1'
#
loop_
_entity.id
_entity.type
_entity.pdbx_description
1 polymer ?
#
loop_
_entity_poly.entity_id
_entity_poly.type
_entity_poly.pdbx_seq_one_letter_code
_entity_poly.pdbx_strand_id
1 'polypeptide(L)'
;MKTCRCLFWIGSLCTCLLAVIVGIILHKAYRPDVPAYLLESIGEEGVQVFMAFDRDGDGYLSMDEYEELYLSMLDSKHGQTSLQTKEYTQPISADDEVITLQARFQPIVRESMTRSKQEGIQSDETALPGLMNWTRPFKEWQTFAVQNFLNFFPRENLNVGAVYHLVKDERTFLEKLDGDLSSNRYYPPDVKDEHVILHRLLQMFHPRPFIMSRFKPRGSMAVLRAKSATHLDILFRMHAEFQLNELPHYPLWFTPAQFTGRIIVTRDLRHIEHFNVVVPTSKKLNVDMEWLESGSNMVVDIGFMPEMALQSTSPSVHVSE
;
A
#
# COMPACT_ATOMS: atom_id res chain seq x y z
N MET A 1 -15.82 -47.43 36.41
CA MET A 1 -15.54 -46.01 36.07
C MET A 1 -14.05 -45.62 36.02
N LYS A 2 -13.07 -46.48 36.38
CA LYS A 2 -11.63 -46.16 36.24
C LYS A 2 -11.03 -46.50 34.88
N THR A 3 -11.57 -47.50 34.19
CA THR A 3 -11.07 -48.01 32.90
C THR A 3 -11.37 -47.10 31.70
N CYS A 4 -12.52 -46.39 31.67
CA CYS A 4 -12.84 -45.44 30.59
C CYS A 4 -11.95 -44.19 30.58
N ARG A 5 -11.40 -43.78 31.73
CA ARG A 5 -10.52 -42.60 31.79
C ARG A 5 -9.14 -42.87 31.18
N CYS A 6 -8.56 -44.06 31.38
CA CYS A 6 -7.27 -44.41 30.77
C CYS A 6 -7.34 -44.48 29.23
N LEU A 7 -8.44 -45.03 28.68
CA LEU A 7 -8.64 -45.09 27.23
C LEU A 7 -8.74 -43.72 26.57
N PHE A 8 -9.35 -42.74 27.27
CA PHE A 8 -9.44 -41.37 26.79
C PHE A 8 -8.05 -40.68 26.74
N TRP A 9 -7.23 -40.83 27.78
CA TRP A 9 -5.89 -40.25 27.82
C TRP A 9 -4.93 -40.89 26.81
N ILE A 10 -5.04 -42.20 26.58
CA ILE A 10 -4.25 -42.89 25.55
C ILE A 10 -4.67 -42.45 24.14
N GLY A 11 -5.97 -42.29 23.89
CA GLY A 11 -6.47 -41.75 22.61
C GLY A 11 -6.02 -40.31 22.34
N SER A 12 -5.99 -39.46 23.38
CA SER A 12 -5.49 -38.09 23.27
C SER A 12 -3.96 -38.05 23.00
N LEU A 13 -3.20 -38.96 23.60
CA LEU A 13 -1.76 -39.02 23.37
C LEU A 13 -1.44 -39.49 21.94
N CYS A 14 -2.18 -40.49 21.45
CA CYS A 14 -2.04 -41.00 20.09
C CYS A 14 -2.40 -39.95 19.03
N THR A 15 -3.44 -39.13 19.27
CA THR A 15 -3.83 -38.06 18.34
C THR A 15 -2.81 -36.92 18.32
N CYS A 16 -2.24 -36.53 19.46
CA CYS A 16 -1.11 -35.58 19.50
C CYS A 16 0.12 -36.12 18.76
N LEU A 17 0.47 -37.39 18.96
CA LEU A 17 1.60 -38.02 18.25
C LEU A 17 1.36 -38.08 16.75
N LEU A 18 0.13 -38.41 16.33
CA LEU A 18 -0.25 -38.40 14.92
C LEU A 18 -0.15 -37.00 14.32
N ALA A 19 -0.61 -35.98 15.04
CA ALA A 19 -0.52 -34.58 14.59
C ALA A 19 0.93 -34.11 14.44
N VAL A 20 1.82 -34.50 15.36
CA VAL A 20 3.26 -34.20 15.27
C VAL A 20 3.91 -34.93 14.09
N ILE A 21 3.60 -36.22 13.88
CA ILE A 21 4.12 -36.99 12.77
C ILE A 21 3.63 -36.43 11.43
N VAL A 22 2.34 -36.10 11.33
CA VAL A 22 1.76 -35.44 10.15
C VAL A 22 2.39 -34.07 9.94
N GLY A 23 2.62 -33.29 11.00
CA GLY A 23 3.34 -32.03 10.93
C GLY A 23 4.77 -32.18 10.40
N ILE A 24 5.50 -33.21 10.84
CA ILE A 24 6.86 -33.51 10.36
C ILE A 24 6.84 -33.99 8.90
N ILE A 25 5.86 -34.83 8.53
CA ILE A 25 5.71 -35.32 7.16
C ILE A 25 5.35 -34.17 6.21
N LEU A 26 4.40 -33.31 6.60
CA LEU A 26 4.04 -32.11 5.84
C LEU A 26 5.20 -31.13 5.76
N HIS A 27 5.95 -30.93 6.85
CA HIS A 27 7.12 -30.07 6.85
C HIS A 27 8.25 -30.61 5.96
N LYS A 28 8.44 -31.94 5.89
CA LYS A 28 9.39 -32.57 4.97
C LYS A 28 8.91 -32.60 3.53
N ALA A 29 7.62 -32.83 3.29
CA ALA A 29 7.03 -32.86 1.95
C ALA A 29 6.92 -31.45 1.32
N TYR A 30 6.86 -30.42 2.16
CA TYR A 30 6.83 -29.02 1.73
C TYR A 30 8.21 -28.34 1.74
N ARG A 31 9.29 -29.06 2.05
CA ARG A 31 10.63 -28.55 1.72
C ARG A 31 10.80 -28.71 0.20
N PRO A 32 10.95 -27.63 -0.57
CA PRO A 32 11.48 -27.76 -1.93
C PRO A 32 12.83 -28.48 -1.84
N ASP A 33 13.14 -29.33 -2.83
CA ASP A 33 14.43 -30.04 -2.91
C ASP A 33 15.55 -29.01 -3.13
N VAL A 34 16.00 -28.38 -2.05
CA VAL A 34 17.10 -27.41 -2.09
C VAL A 34 18.38 -28.19 -2.37
N PRO A 35 19.08 -27.89 -3.48
CA PRO A 35 20.34 -28.54 -3.76
C PRO A 35 21.33 -28.37 -2.61
N ALA A 36 21.99 -29.45 -2.18
CA ALA A 36 22.89 -29.43 -1.02
C ALA A 36 24.01 -28.37 -1.15
N TYR A 37 24.43 -28.04 -2.37
CA TYR A 37 25.45 -27.03 -2.64
C TYR A 37 24.96 -25.59 -2.34
N LEU A 38 23.66 -25.32 -2.44
CA LEU A 38 23.06 -24.02 -2.12
C LEU A 38 23.04 -23.81 -0.60
N LEU A 39 22.64 -24.84 0.15
CA LEU A 39 22.73 -24.86 1.62
C LEU A 39 24.17 -24.65 2.13
N GLU A 40 25.15 -25.28 1.47
CA GLU A 40 26.56 -25.19 1.86
C GLU A 40 27.19 -23.82 1.52
N SER A 41 26.74 -23.17 0.45
CA SER A 41 27.34 -21.92 -0.05
C SER A 41 26.77 -20.65 0.58
N ILE A 42 25.45 -20.58 0.82
CA ILE A 42 24.78 -19.36 1.30
C ILE A 42 24.03 -19.55 2.64
N GLY A 43 24.06 -20.76 3.22
CA GLY A 43 23.42 -21.07 4.49
C GLY A 43 21.89 -21.14 4.41
N GLU A 44 21.23 -21.54 5.50
CA GLU A 44 19.76 -21.68 5.53
C GLU A 44 19.02 -20.37 5.26
N GLU A 45 19.53 -19.24 5.76
CA GLU A 45 18.94 -17.92 5.51
C GLU A 45 19.10 -17.48 4.06
N GLY A 46 20.29 -17.68 3.47
CA GLY A 46 20.53 -17.36 2.06
C GLY A 46 19.67 -18.21 1.12
N VAL A 47 19.44 -19.47 1.47
CA VAL A 47 18.54 -20.37 0.72
C VAL A 47 17.09 -19.90 0.77
N GLN A 48 16.62 -19.40 1.92
CA GLN A 48 15.26 -18.85 2.01
C GLN A 48 15.10 -17.61 1.15
N VAL A 49 16.11 -16.73 1.12
CA VAL A 49 16.13 -15.57 0.22
C VAL A 49 16.16 -16.04 -1.23
N PHE A 50 17.07 -16.93 -1.59
CA PHE A 50 17.18 -17.48 -2.94
C PHE A 50 15.85 -18.06 -3.44
N MET A 51 15.21 -18.93 -2.64
CA MET A 51 13.92 -19.56 -2.96
C MET A 51 12.76 -18.56 -3.01
N ALA A 52 12.88 -17.39 -2.38
CA ALA A 52 11.87 -16.34 -2.49
C ALA A 52 11.97 -15.57 -3.82
N PHE A 53 13.13 -15.60 -4.48
CA PHE A 53 13.38 -14.92 -5.75
C PHE A 53 13.47 -15.87 -6.95
N ASP A 54 13.78 -17.16 -6.75
CA ASP A 54 13.71 -18.24 -7.75
C ASP A 54 12.25 -18.64 -7.96
N ARG A 55 11.55 -17.93 -8.85
CA ARG A 55 10.10 -18.04 -9.03
C ARG A 55 9.71 -19.19 -9.94
N ASP A 56 10.55 -19.52 -10.91
CA ASP A 56 10.32 -20.66 -11.80
C ASP A 56 10.84 -21.98 -11.21
N GLY A 57 11.59 -21.92 -10.11
CA GLY A 57 12.05 -23.06 -9.34
C GLY A 57 13.10 -23.89 -10.09
N ASP A 58 13.80 -23.26 -11.04
CA ASP A 58 14.81 -23.93 -11.85
C ASP A 58 16.16 -24.10 -11.12
N GLY A 59 16.27 -23.51 -9.93
CA GLY A 59 17.47 -23.58 -9.09
C GLY A 59 18.55 -22.57 -9.47
N TYR A 60 18.21 -21.58 -10.31
CA TYR A 60 19.03 -20.43 -10.68
C TYR A 60 18.23 -19.14 -10.49
N LEU A 61 18.91 -17.99 -10.51
CA LEU A 61 18.24 -16.70 -10.63
C LEU A 61 18.52 -16.17 -12.03
N SER A 62 17.47 -16.01 -12.82
CA SER A 62 17.53 -15.28 -14.08
C SER A 62 17.98 -13.84 -13.86
N MET A 63 18.37 -13.13 -14.92
CA MET A 63 18.76 -11.71 -14.78
C MET A 63 17.64 -10.85 -14.19
N ASP A 64 16.38 -11.18 -14.49
CA ASP A 64 15.21 -10.47 -13.98
C ASP A 64 14.99 -10.75 -12.49
N GLU A 65 15.10 -12.01 -12.06
CA GLU A 65 15.00 -12.40 -10.63
C GLU A 65 16.19 -11.90 -9.81
N TYR A 66 17.38 -11.91 -10.42
CA TYR A 66 18.58 -11.35 -9.81
C TYR A 66 18.52 -9.83 -9.70
N GLU A 67 17.97 -9.12 -10.70
CA GLU A 67 17.77 -7.67 -10.63
C GLU A 67 16.93 -7.31 -9.41
N GLU A 68 15.89 -8.08 -9.08
CA GLU A 68 15.08 -7.86 -7.88
C GLU A 68 15.86 -8.04 -6.59
N LEU A 69 16.59 -9.15 -6.50
CA LEU A 69 17.46 -9.41 -5.38
C LEU A 69 18.50 -8.28 -5.24
N TYR A 70 19.09 -7.87 -6.35
CA TYR A 70 20.10 -6.82 -6.41
C TYR A 70 19.54 -5.44 -6.04
N LEU A 71 18.38 -5.05 -6.56
CA LEU A 71 17.68 -3.81 -6.20
C LEU A 71 17.29 -3.82 -4.72
N SER A 72 16.78 -4.94 -4.20
CA SER A 72 16.48 -5.08 -2.78
C SER A 72 17.74 -4.95 -1.90
N MET A 73 18.89 -5.44 -2.37
CA MET A 73 20.19 -5.30 -1.71
C MET A 73 20.79 -3.89 -1.84
N LEU A 74 20.61 -3.21 -2.98
CA LEU A 74 21.07 -1.84 -3.19
C LEU A 74 20.29 -0.84 -2.32
N ASP A 75 18.98 -1.02 -2.21
CA ASP A 75 18.13 -0.25 -1.30
C ASP A 75 18.51 -0.52 0.16
N SER A 76 18.93 -1.76 0.47
CA SER A 76 19.47 -2.12 1.79
C SER A 76 20.85 -1.47 2.08
N LYS A 77 21.74 -1.34 1.09
CA LYS A 77 23.07 -0.70 1.25
C LYS A 77 23.01 0.83 1.34
N HIS A 78 21.95 1.46 0.83
CA HIS A 78 21.66 2.88 1.03
C HIS A 78 20.84 3.15 2.31
N GLY A 79 20.57 2.11 3.12
CA GLY A 79 19.95 2.24 4.44
C GLY A 79 18.46 2.59 4.43
N GLN A 80 17.75 2.41 3.32
CA GLN A 80 16.40 2.94 3.14
C GLN A 80 15.58 2.05 2.20
N THR A 81 15.11 0.89 2.68
CA THR A 81 13.78 0.27 2.43
C THR A 81 13.81 -1.10 3.11
N SER A 82 13.06 -1.28 4.19
CA SER A 82 12.83 -2.63 4.74
C SER A 82 12.05 -3.45 3.71
N LEU A 83 12.32 -4.75 3.58
CA LEU A 83 11.44 -5.75 2.95
C LEU A 83 10.10 -5.92 3.71
N GLN A 84 9.62 -4.85 4.33
CA GLN A 84 8.49 -4.81 5.23
C GLN A 84 7.78 -3.48 5.05
N THR A 85 6.46 -3.55 5.13
CA THR A 85 5.59 -2.38 5.22
C THR A 85 6.04 -1.49 6.39
N LYS A 86 6.40 -0.24 6.09
CA LYS A 86 6.73 0.75 7.11
C LYS A 86 5.48 1.48 7.58
N GLU A 87 5.21 1.43 8.87
CA GLU A 87 4.20 2.29 9.50
C GLU A 87 4.89 3.50 10.12
N TYR A 88 4.44 4.69 9.74
CA TYR A 88 4.90 5.94 10.34
C TYR A 88 3.97 6.32 11.49
N THR A 89 4.53 6.50 12.67
CA THR A 89 3.85 7.06 13.84
C THR A 89 4.26 8.51 14.02
N GLN A 90 3.26 9.38 14.22
CA GLN A 90 3.48 10.74 14.71
C GLN A 90 2.75 10.82 16.06
N PRO A 91 3.46 11.13 17.15
CA PRO A 91 2.86 11.18 18.47
C PRO A 91 1.76 12.25 18.53
N ILE A 92 0.75 11.98 19.35
CA ILE A 92 -0.31 12.92 19.69
C ILE A 92 -0.09 13.32 21.14
N SER A 93 0.12 14.62 21.38
CA SER A 93 0.25 15.20 22.71
C SER A 93 -1.13 15.39 23.36
N ALA A 94 -1.17 15.52 24.69
CA ALA A 94 -2.40 15.83 25.43
C ALA A 94 -2.95 17.23 25.12
N ASP A 95 -2.09 18.15 24.69
CA ASP A 95 -2.47 19.52 24.33
C ASP A 95 -2.88 19.65 22.85
N ASP A 96 -2.78 18.56 22.08
CA ASP A 96 -3.08 18.60 20.65
C ASP A 96 -4.57 18.70 20.40
N GLU A 97 -4.89 19.28 19.25
CA GLU A 97 -6.19 19.13 18.63
C GLU A 97 -6.15 17.97 17.63
N VAL A 98 -7.16 17.12 17.64
CA VAL A 98 -7.19 15.89 16.85
C VAL A 98 -8.42 15.81 15.97
N ILE A 99 -8.23 15.21 14.79
CA ILE A 99 -9.32 14.86 13.87
C ILE A 99 -9.35 13.34 13.69
N THR A 100 -10.55 12.77 13.78
CA THR A 100 -10.77 11.35 13.50
C THR A 100 -11.38 11.18 12.13
N LEU A 101 -10.75 10.33 11.33
CA LEU A 101 -11.18 10.00 9.97
C LEU A 101 -11.73 8.58 9.92
N GLN A 102 -12.78 8.42 9.15
CA GLN A 102 -13.35 7.13 8.77
C GLN A 102 -12.95 6.82 7.32
N ALA A 103 -12.42 5.62 7.08
CA ALA A 103 -12.29 5.07 5.73
C ALA A 103 -13.60 4.42 5.29
N ARG A 104 -14.09 4.81 4.11
CA ARG A 104 -15.17 4.13 3.39
C ARG A 104 -14.60 3.50 2.13
N PHE A 105 -14.93 2.24 1.92
CA PHE A 105 -14.27 1.42 0.92
C PHE A 105 -15.24 0.37 0.40
N GLN A 106 -15.38 0.31 -0.91
CA GLN A 106 -16.03 -0.77 -1.62
C GLN A 106 -15.05 -1.26 -2.69
N PRO A 107 -14.72 -2.57 -2.70
CA PRO A 107 -13.73 -3.11 -3.62
C PRO A 107 -14.14 -2.93 -5.08
N ILE A 108 -13.16 -3.07 -5.97
CA ILE A 108 -13.37 -2.96 -7.41
C ILE A 108 -14.46 -3.94 -7.88
N VAL A 109 -15.33 -3.48 -8.79
CA VAL A 109 -16.33 -4.32 -9.45
C VAL A 109 -15.61 -5.14 -10.51
N ARG A 110 -15.45 -6.44 -10.29
CA ARG A 110 -14.68 -7.33 -11.19
C ARG A 110 -15.24 -7.31 -12.60
N GLU A 111 -16.56 -7.32 -12.75
CA GLU A 111 -17.24 -7.30 -14.04
C GLU A 111 -17.05 -5.98 -14.81
N SER A 112 -16.50 -4.96 -14.16
CA SER A 112 -16.17 -3.69 -14.82
C SER A 112 -14.86 -3.75 -15.59
N MET A 113 -13.95 -4.66 -15.21
CA MET A 113 -12.62 -4.84 -15.78
C MET A 113 -12.71 -5.15 -17.28
N THR A 114 -11.79 -4.57 -18.07
CA THR A 114 -11.85 -4.67 -19.54
C THR A 114 -11.53 -6.09 -19.98
N ARG A 115 -10.52 -6.72 -19.38
CA ARG A 115 -10.15 -8.11 -19.73
C ARG A 115 -11.22 -9.12 -19.30
N SER A 116 -11.87 -8.92 -18.15
CA SER A 116 -13.01 -9.77 -17.73
C SER A 116 -14.17 -9.77 -18.73
N LYS A 117 -14.36 -8.68 -19.49
CA LYS A 117 -15.38 -8.61 -20.56
C LYS A 117 -14.94 -9.27 -21.87
N GLN A 118 -13.63 -9.34 -22.13
CA GLN A 118 -13.08 -9.74 -23.43
C GLN A 118 -12.62 -11.21 -23.47
N GLU A 119 -11.99 -11.71 -22.41
CA GLU A 119 -11.26 -13.00 -22.45
C GLU A 119 -11.92 -14.12 -21.63
N GLY A 120 -12.96 -13.81 -20.84
CA GLY A 120 -13.53 -14.76 -19.88
C GLY A 120 -12.61 -14.97 -18.68
N ILE A 121 -13.19 -15.28 -17.51
CA ILE A 121 -12.56 -15.15 -16.18
C ILE A 121 -11.37 -16.12 -15.93
N GLN A 122 -10.99 -16.97 -16.89
CA GLN A 122 -10.23 -18.20 -16.60
C GLN A 122 -8.70 -18.09 -16.50
N SER A 123 -8.01 -17.03 -16.99
CA SER A 123 -6.54 -16.95 -16.92
C SER A 123 -5.96 -16.08 -15.80
N ASP A 124 -6.68 -15.06 -15.30
CA ASP A 124 -6.03 -13.98 -14.53
C ASP A 124 -6.14 -14.14 -13.00
N GLU A 125 -6.91 -15.13 -12.49
CA GLU A 125 -7.12 -15.28 -11.04
C GLU A 125 -5.82 -15.56 -10.26
N THR A 126 -4.83 -16.21 -10.88
CA THR A 126 -3.57 -16.56 -10.22
C THR A 126 -2.66 -15.34 -10.01
N ALA A 127 -2.79 -14.30 -10.83
CA ALA A 127 -2.00 -13.07 -10.77
C ALA A 127 -2.63 -11.99 -9.88
N LEU A 128 -3.91 -12.12 -9.53
CA LEU A 128 -4.69 -11.08 -8.85
C LEU A 128 -4.99 -11.32 -7.35
N PRO A 129 -4.25 -12.14 -6.57
CA PRO A 129 -4.65 -12.44 -5.19
C PRO A 129 -4.72 -11.18 -4.31
N GLY A 130 -3.81 -10.21 -4.48
CA GLY A 130 -3.84 -8.94 -3.75
C GLY A 130 -5.11 -8.14 -4.03
N LEU A 131 -5.55 -8.07 -5.29
CA LEU A 131 -6.80 -7.41 -5.67
C LEU A 131 -8.02 -8.15 -5.10
N MET A 132 -8.01 -9.48 -5.16
CA MET A 132 -9.12 -10.32 -4.72
C MET A 132 -9.30 -10.29 -3.19
N ASN A 133 -8.20 -10.17 -2.45
CA ASN A 133 -8.19 -10.15 -0.99
C ASN A 133 -8.41 -8.74 -0.41
N TRP A 134 -8.21 -7.68 -1.19
CA TRP A 134 -8.42 -6.30 -0.74
C TRP A 134 -9.90 -5.92 -0.74
N THR A 135 -10.61 -6.44 0.26
CA THR A 135 -12.06 -6.32 0.43
C THR A 135 -12.48 -5.26 1.43
N ARG A 136 -11.54 -4.76 2.23
CA ARG A 136 -11.74 -3.78 3.31
C ARG A 136 -10.51 -2.88 3.47
N PRO A 137 -10.65 -1.68 4.06
CA PRO A 137 -9.49 -0.81 4.29
C PRO A 137 -8.58 -1.43 5.36
N PHE A 138 -7.29 -1.09 5.30
CA PHE A 138 -6.31 -1.51 6.31
C PHE A 138 -6.64 -0.95 7.71
N LYS A 139 -7.10 0.31 7.78
CA LYS A 139 -7.58 0.98 8.99
C LYS A 139 -8.90 1.67 8.69
N GLU A 140 -9.98 1.17 9.28
CA GLU A 140 -11.32 1.77 9.14
C GLU A 140 -11.42 3.14 9.81
N TRP A 141 -10.67 3.34 10.89
CA TRP A 141 -10.67 4.55 11.69
C TRP A 141 -9.24 4.92 12.08
N GLN A 142 -8.93 6.20 12.01
CA GLN A 142 -7.65 6.71 12.50
C GLN A 142 -7.75 8.16 12.94
N THR A 143 -7.11 8.46 14.06
CA THR A 143 -7.01 9.79 14.64
C THR A 143 -5.65 10.42 14.31
N PHE A 144 -5.66 11.70 13.99
CA PHE A 144 -4.49 12.47 13.60
C PHE A 144 -4.47 13.80 14.35
N ALA A 145 -3.31 14.21 14.86
CA ALA A 145 -3.14 15.57 15.35
C ALA A 145 -3.20 16.58 14.20
N VAL A 146 -3.89 17.71 14.40
CA VAL A 146 -4.11 18.75 13.37
C VAL A 146 -2.79 19.32 12.87
N GLN A 147 -1.76 19.46 13.72
CA GLN A 147 -0.46 19.95 13.28
C GLN A 147 0.23 19.05 12.24
N ASN A 148 -0.17 17.79 12.10
CA ASN A 148 0.37 16.92 11.06
C ASN A 148 -0.12 17.31 9.66
N PHE A 149 -1.21 18.09 9.56
CA PHE A 149 -1.77 18.56 8.29
C PHE A 149 -1.11 19.84 7.77
N LEU A 150 -0.10 20.38 8.44
CA LEU A 150 0.53 21.65 8.03
C LEU A 150 0.99 21.67 6.55
N ASN A 151 1.37 20.53 5.98
CA ASN A 151 1.78 20.44 4.58
C ASN A 151 0.63 20.59 3.58
N PHE A 152 -0.63 20.45 4.01
CA PHE A 152 -1.79 20.78 3.21
C PHE A 152 -2.03 22.28 3.08
N PHE A 153 -1.34 23.10 3.87
CA PHE A 153 -1.59 24.53 3.95
C PHE A 153 -0.54 25.32 3.17
N PRO A 154 -0.93 26.45 2.56
CA PRO A 154 0.00 27.27 1.83
C PRO A 154 1.04 27.87 2.79
N ARG A 155 2.33 27.73 2.44
CA ARG A 155 3.46 28.30 3.23
C ARG A 155 3.49 29.84 3.19
N GLU A 156 2.84 30.43 2.20
CA GLU A 156 2.76 31.88 1.99
C GLU A 156 1.30 32.35 2.01
N ASN A 157 1.09 33.65 2.20
CA ASN A 157 -0.26 34.23 2.12
C ASN A 157 -0.72 34.30 0.67
N LEU A 158 -1.29 33.19 0.19
CA LEU A 158 -1.74 33.05 -1.18
C LEU A 158 -3.08 33.74 -1.44
N ASN A 159 -3.26 34.19 -2.69
CA ASN A 159 -4.53 34.66 -3.21
C ASN A 159 -5.46 33.48 -3.49
N VAL A 160 -6.77 33.74 -3.48
CA VAL A 160 -7.77 32.77 -3.95
C VAL A 160 -7.47 32.40 -5.40
N GLY A 161 -7.54 31.10 -5.71
CA GLY A 161 -7.19 30.52 -7.01
C GLY A 161 -5.70 30.14 -7.15
N ALA A 162 -4.84 30.51 -6.20
CA ALA A 162 -3.44 30.13 -6.25
C ALA A 162 -3.26 28.62 -6.06
N VAL A 163 -2.44 28.02 -6.93
CA VAL A 163 -2.10 26.59 -6.95
C VAL A 163 -0.70 26.38 -6.36
N TYR A 164 -0.53 25.33 -5.56
CA TYR A 164 0.74 24.96 -4.96
C TYR A 164 0.90 23.44 -4.88
N HIS A 165 2.15 22.98 -4.74
CA HIS A 165 2.47 21.56 -4.62
C HIS A 165 2.32 21.10 -3.17
N LEU A 166 1.63 19.98 -2.97
CA LEU A 166 1.66 19.19 -1.74
C LEU A 166 2.80 18.17 -1.77
N VAL A 167 3.01 17.56 -2.95
CA VAL A 167 4.11 16.65 -3.24
C VAL A 167 4.67 17.05 -4.60
N LYS A 168 5.96 17.38 -4.63
CA LYS A 168 6.66 17.75 -5.86
C LYS A 168 7.42 16.55 -6.42
N ASP A 169 7.43 16.43 -7.75
CA ASP A 169 8.35 15.50 -8.42
C ASP A 169 9.77 16.11 -8.43
N GLU A 170 10.52 15.77 -7.39
CA GLU A 170 11.88 16.25 -7.14
C GLU A 170 12.96 15.52 -7.93
N ARG A 171 12.59 14.56 -8.79
CA ARG A 171 13.56 13.83 -9.60
C ARG A 171 14.44 14.77 -10.41
N THR A 172 15.71 14.42 -10.53
CA THR A 172 16.68 15.18 -11.31
C THR A 172 16.27 15.21 -12.79
N PHE A 173 16.84 16.15 -13.56
CA PHE A 173 16.59 16.20 -15.00
C PHE A 173 16.98 14.87 -15.69
N LEU A 174 18.06 14.23 -15.24
CA LEU A 174 18.52 12.93 -15.75
C LEU A 174 17.55 11.80 -15.40
N GLU A 175 17.06 11.72 -14.17
CA GLU A 175 16.02 10.74 -13.76
C GLU A 175 14.68 10.96 -14.50
N LYS A 176 14.42 12.18 -14.94
CA LYS A 176 13.25 12.50 -15.79
C LYS A 176 13.47 12.08 -17.25
N LEU A 177 14.70 11.90 -17.69
CA LEU A 177 15.06 11.39 -19.02
C LEU A 177 15.06 9.86 -19.07
N ASP A 178 15.44 9.18 -17.97
CA ASP A 178 15.42 7.71 -17.83
C ASP A 178 14.01 7.10 -17.88
N GLY A 179 12.97 7.95 -17.82
CA GLY A 179 11.59 7.55 -18.05
C GLY A 179 10.80 7.28 -16.77
N ASP A 180 10.03 6.19 -16.78
CA ASP A 180 9.15 5.81 -15.68
C ASP A 180 9.85 4.91 -14.65
N LEU A 181 9.33 4.89 -13.42
CA LEU A 181 9.95 4.13 -12.34
C LEU A 181 9.73 2.63 -12.58
N SER A 182 10.71 1.81 -12.18
CA SER A 182 10.61 0.35 -12.32
C SER A 182 9.31 -0.20 -11.72
N SER A 183 8.68 -1.11 -12.47
CA SER A 183 7.52 -1.89 -12.05
C SER A 183 7.87 -3.00 -11.06
N ASN A 184 9.15 -3.26 -10.88
CA ASN A 184 9.65 -4.33 -10.05
C ASN A 184 9.90 -3.88 -8.60
N ARG A 185 8.84 -3.35 -7.98
CA ARG A 185 8.91 -2.79 -6.62
C ARG A 185 7.74 -3.32 -5.81
N TYR A 186 8.04 -3.96 -4.69
CA TYR A 186 7.01 -4.47 -3.78
C TYR A 186 6.67 -3.46 -2.69
N TYR A 187 7.68 -2.76 -2.17
CA TYR A 187 7.54 -1.90 -1.00
C TYR A 187 7.71 -0.42 -1.36
N PRO A 188 6.91 0.47 -0.74
CA PRO A 188 7.05 1.90 -0.96
C PRO A 188 8.41 2.40 -0.45
N PRO A 189 9.00 3.40 -1.12
CA PRO A 189 10.24 4.02 -0.67
C PRO A 189 10.02 4.78 0.64
N ASP A 190 11.11 5.12 1.30
CA ASP A 190 11.05 5.95 2.50
C ASP A 190 10.42 7.33 2.23
N VAL A 191 9.51 7.70 3.11
CA VAL A 191 8.76 8.95 3.06
C VAL A 191 9.47 10.00 3.92
N LYS A 192 9.71 11.17 3.32
CA LYS A 192 10.20 12.36 4.04
C LYS A 192 9.18 12.83 5.07
N ASP A 193 9.64 13.42 6.17
CA ASP A 193 8.77 13.88 7.27
C ASP A 193 7.59 14.75 6.80
N GLU A 194 7.80 15.62 5.82
CA GLU A 194 6.76 16.50 5.26
C GLU A 194 5.67 15.75 4.43
N HIS A 195 5.88 14.49 4.10
CA HIS A 195 4.90 13.67 3.37
C HIS A 195 4.32 12.54 4.22
N VAL A 196 4.76 12.40 5.48
CA VAL A 196 4.29 11.34 6.38
C VAL A 196 2.77 11.36 6.54
N ILE A 197 2.15 12.54 6.68
CA ILE A 197 0.68 12.62 6.79
C ILE A 197 -0.03 12.04 5.56
N LEU A 198 0.48 12.31 4.35
CA LEU A 198 -0.09 11.79 3.10
C LEU A 198 0.04 10.28 3.04
N HIS A 199 1.21 9.74 3.39
CA HIS A 199 1.41 8.30 3.50
C HIS A 199 0.43 7.68 4.48
N ARG A 200 0.30 8.23 5.69
CA ARG A 200 -0.56 7.69 6.74
C ARG A 200 -2.05 7.74 6.35
N LEU A 201 -2.49 8.77 5.64
CA LEU A 201 -3.85 8.84 5.08
C LEU A 201 -4.08 7.72 4.05
N LEU A 202 -3.18 7.58 3.08
CA LEU A 202 -3.29 6.52 2.07
C LEU A 202 -3.17 5.12 2.70
N GLN A 203 -2.34 4.98 3.74
CA GLN A 203 -2.13 3.73 4.46
C GLN A 203 -3.39 3.25 5.16
N MET A 204 -4.37 4.13 5.44
CA MET A 204 -5.68 3.68 5.92
C MET A 204 -6.36 2.73 4.93
N PHE A 205 -6.12 2.86 3.62
CA PHE A 205 -6.70 1.97 2.63
C PHE A 205 -5.91 0.67 2.46
N HIS A 206 -4.58 0.76 2.33
CA HIS A 206 -3.71 -0.39 2.09
C HIS A 206 -2.34 -0.18 2.75
N PRO A 207 -1.68 -1.22 3.29
CA PRO A 207 -0.39 -1.10 3.95
C PRO A 207 0.73 -0.46 3.11
N ARG A 208 0.71 -0.66 1.78
CA ARG A 208 1.78 -0.26 0.85
C ARG A 208 1.38 0.84 -0.14
N PRO A 209 1.16 2.09 0.32
CA PRO A 209 0.87 3.20 -0.56
C PRO A 209 2.16 3.85 -1.09
N PHE A 210 2.16 4.18 -2.37
CA PHE A 210 3.18 4.99 -3.03
C PHE A 210 2.62 6.40 -3.22
N ILE A 211 3.18 7.37 -2.50
CA ILE A 211 2.78 8.80 -2.62
C ILE A 211 3.17 9.37 -3.99
N MET A 212 4.16 8.77 -4.64
CA MET A 212 4.59 9.10 -5.99
C MET A 212 4.35 7.89 -6.89
N SER A 213 3.50 8.05 -7.90
CA SER A 213 3.19 7.03 -8.89
C SER A 213 4.40 6.70 -9.77
N ARG A 214 4.46 5.44 -10.22
CA ARG A 214 5.46 5.00 -11.19
C ARG A 214 5.31 5.69 -12.52
N PHE A 215 4.06 5.94 -12.96
CA PHE A 215 3.75 6.61 -14.22
C PHE A 215 3.19 8.01 -14.00
N LYS A 216 3.24 8.84 -15.04
CA LYS A 216 2.56 10.15 -15.04
C LYS A 216 1.04 9.95 -15.08
N PRO A 217 0.25 10.87 -14.50
CA PRO A 217 0.64 12.07 -13.75
C PRO A 217 1.18 11.76 -12.34
N ARG A 218 2.14 12.58 -11.89
CA ARG A 218 2.87 12.40 -10.63
C ARG A 218 2.66 13.56 -9.67
N GLY A 219 2.73 13.27 -8.37
CA GLY A 219 2.67 14.25 -7.30
C GLY A 219 1.25 14.71 -6.96
N SER A 220 1.19 15.73 -6.11
CA SER A 220 -0.06 16.21 -5.53
C SER A 220 -0.11 17.74 -5.53
N MET A 221 -1.27 18.29 -5.88
CA MET A 221 -1.49 19.73 -6.03
C MET A 221 -2.64 20.18 -5.15
N ALA A 222 -2.57 21.40 -4.63
CA ALA A 222 -3.64 22.05 -3.91
C ALA A 222 -3.93 23.43 -4.48
N VAL A 223 -5.15 23.92 -4.25
CA VAL A 223 -5.60 25.26 -4.62
C VAL A 223 -6.35 25.88 -3.45
N LEU A 224 -6.05 27.14 -3.16
CA LEU A 224 -6.85 27.92 -2.23
C LEU A 224 -8.16 28.32 -2.93
N ARG A 225 -9.25 27.60 -2.67
CA ARG A 225 -10.54 27.79 -3.34
C ARG A 225 -11.28 29.01 -2.82
N ALA A 226 -11.27 29.23 -1.50
CA ALA A 226 -11.88 30.40 -0.88
C ALA A 226 -11.20 30.76 0.44
N LYS A 227 -11.37 32.00 0.86
CA LYS A 227 -10.81 32.55 2.10
C LYS A 227 -11.83 33.50 2.71
N SER A 228 -12.05 33.38 4.02
CA SER A 228 -12.86 34.30 4.82
C SER A 228 -11.99 34.93 5.93
N ALA A 229 -12.63 35.74 6.80
CA ALA A 229 -11.97 36.29 7.97
C ALA A 229 -11.54 35.20 8.98
N THR A 230 -12.21 34.05 8.98
CA THR A 230 -12.04 33.00 9.99
C THR A 230 -11.52 31.68 9.42
N HIS A 231 -11.74 31.39 8.13
CA HIS A 231 -11.43 30.10 7.53
C HIS A 231 -10.71 30.17 6.18
N LEU A 232 -10.04 29.07 5.85
CA LEU A 232 -9.55 28.73 4.52
C LEU A 232 -10.31 27.50 4.00
N ASP A 233 -10.68 27.53 2.72
CA ASP A 233 -11.25 26.38 2.00
C ASP A 233 -10.26 25.99 0.90
N ILE A 234 -9.65 24.81 1.06
CA ILE A 234 -8.59 24.31 0.19
C ILE A 234 -9.11 23.05 -0.50
N LEU A 235 -8.96 23.00 -1.82
CA LEU A 235 -9.17 21.80 -2.61
C LEU A 235 -7.81 21.21 -3.00
N PHE A 236 -7.72 19.90 -3.07
CA PHE A 236 -6.49 19.24 -3.51
C PHE A 236 -6.77 18.00 -4.34
N ARG A 237 -5.76 17.62 -5.12
CA ARG A 237 -5.72 16.41 -5.93
C ARG A 237 -4.43 15.67 -5.63
N MET A 238 -4.53 14.35 -5.47
CA MET A 238 -3.38 13.48 -5.26
C MET A 238 -3.34 12.37 -6.29
N HIS A 239 -2.13 12.08 -6.76
CA HIS A 239 -1.82 10.87 -7.50
C HIS A 239 -0.98 9.97 -6.61
N ALA A 240 -1.48 8.76 -6.39
CA ALA A 240 -0.85 7.75 -5.58
C ALA A 240 -1.18 6.38 -6.17
N GLU A 241 -0.36 5.39 -5.85
CA GLU A 241 -0.55 4.00 -6.25
C GLU A 241 -0.49 3.10 -5.03
N PHE A 242 -1.04 1.90 -5.14
CA PHE A 242 -0.95 0.87 -4.12
C PHE A 242 -0.34 -0.37 -4.75
N GLN A 243 0.61 -0.97 -4.06
CA GLN A 243 1.14 -2.26 -4.46
C GLN A 243 0.40 -3.34 -3.65
N LEU A 244 -0.32 -4.24 -4.33
CA LEU A 244 -1.26 -5.17 -3.70
C LEU A 244 -0.71 -6.58 -3.46
N ASN A 245 0.19 -7.05 -4.31
CA ASN A 245 0.74 -8.41 -4.19
C ASN A 245 2.00 -8.43 -3.32
N GLU A 246 2.29 -9.56 -2.68
CA GLU A 246 3.60 -9.80 -2.05
C GLU A 246 4.25 -10.99 -2.75
N LEU A 247 5.56 -11.16 -2.53
CA LEU A 247 6.22 -12.40 -2.90
C LEU A 247 5.45 -13.60 -2.31
N PRO A 248 5.29 -14.70 -3.06
CA PRO A 248 5.92 -15.00 -4.36
C PRO A 248 5.17 -14.47 -5.60
N HIS A 249 4.02 -13.80 -5.44
CA HIS A 249 3.25 -13.30 -6.58
C HIS A 249 3.91 -12.07 -7.19
N TYR A 250 3.87 -11.96 -8.52
CA TYR A 250 4.37 -10.78 -9.23
C TYR A 250 3.73 -9.47 -8.75
N PRO A 251 4.42 -8.32 -8.84
CA PRO A 251 3.88 -7.04 -8.43
C PRO A 251 2.56 -6.73 -9.16
N LEU A 252 1.58 -6.28 -8.39
CA LEU A 252 0.31 -5.76 -8.89
C LEU A 252 0.12 -4.37 -8.33
N TRP A 253 0.02 -3.41 -9.23
CA TRP A 253 -0.14 -2.01 -8.97
C TRP A 253 -1.58 -1.59 -9.22
N PHE A 254 -2.14 -0.90 -8.24
CA PHE A 254 -3.49 -0.36 -8.28
C PHE A 254 -3.41 1.15 -8.18
N THR A 255 -3.82 1.83 -9.23
CA THR A 255 -3.64 3.27 -9.41
C THR A 255 -5.01 3.94 -9.58
N PRO A 256 -5.57 4.55 -8.52
CA PRO A 256 -6.74 5.40 -8.68
C PRO A 256 -6.45 6.54 -9.65
N ALA A 257 -7.41 6.85 -10.53
CA ALA A 257 -7.24 7.90 -11.54
C ALA A 257 -6.88 9.26 -10.92
N GLN A 258 -7.43 9.54 -9.74
CA GLN A 258 -7.01 10.60 -8.83
C GLN A 258 -7.76 10.45 -7.50
N PHE A 259 -7.16 10.97 -6.43
CA PHE A 259 -7.91 11.40 -5.26
C PHE A 259 -8.26 12.88 -5.40
N THR A 260 -9.49 13.25 -5.05
CA THR A 260 -9.93 14.64 -4.90
C THR A 260 -10.31 14.86 -3.44
N GLY A 261 -9.78 15.89 -2.82
CA GLY A 261 -10.07 16.19 -1.42
C GLY A 261 -10.31 17.67 -1.14
N ARG A 262 -10.86 17.92 0.03
CA ARG A 262 -11.15 19.25 0.56
C ARG A 262 -10.79 19.29 2.03
N ILE A 263 -10.17 20.38 2.43
CA ILE A 263 -9.91 20.71 3.83
C ILE A 263 -10.39 22.13 4.11
N ILE A 264 -11.22 22.28 5.13
CA ILE A 264 -11.63 23.57 5.68
C ILE A 264 -10.97 23.70 7.04
N VAL A 265 -10.20 24.77 7.21
CA VAL A 265 -9.38 25.00 8.40
C VAL A 265 -9.51 26.45 8.85
N THR A 266 -9.35 26.71 10.15
CA THR A 266 -9.25 28.06 10.68
C THR A 266 -8.02 28.80 10.13
N ARG A 267 -8.06 30.14 10.16
CA ARG A 267 -6.98 31.01 9.64
C ARG A 267 -5.64 30.83 10.35
N ASP A 268 -5.65 30.39 11.59
CA ASP A 268 -4.45 30.09 12.39
C ASP A 268 -3.96 28.64 12.20
N LEU A 269 -4.65 27.85 11.38
CA LEU A 269 -4.32 26.47 11.01
C LEU A 269 -4.39 25.46 12.17
N ARG A 270 -5.10 25.80 13.26
CA ARG A 270 -5.16 24.98 14.47
C ARG A 270 -6.38 24.08 14.56
N HIS A 271 -7.47 24.44 13.89
CA HIS A 271 -8.73 23.69 13.91
C HIS A 271 -9.16 23.33 12.48
N ILE A 272 -9.38 22.03 12.24
CA ILE A 272 -9.92 21.51 10.99
C ILE A 272 -11.42 21.32 11.17
N GLU A 273 -12.19 22.18 10.53
CA GLU A 273 -13.66 22.12 10.51
C GLU A 273 -14.16 20.93 9.67
N HIS A 274 -13.47 20.65 8.56
CA HIS A 274 -13.88 19.60 7.62
C HIS A 274 -12.68 19.02 6.88
N PHE A 275 -12.64 17.70 6.76
CA PHE A 275 -11.70 17.00 5.89
C PHE A 275 -12.41 15.88 5.13
N ASN A 276 -12.19 15.82 3.82
CA ASN A 276 -12.50 14.64 3.04
C ASN A 276 -11.50 14.43 1.89
N VAL A 277 -11.40 13.18 1.46
CA VAL A 277 -10.71 12.79 0.24
C VAL A 277 -11.42 11.59 -0.36
N VAL A 278 -11.61 11.57 -1.67
CA VAL A 278 -12.37 10.53 -2.37
C VAL A 278 -11.79 10.27 -3.76
N VAL A 279 -11.85 9.02 -4.21
CA VAL A 279 -11.69 8.67 -5.62
C VAL A 279 -13.01 8.95 -6.35
N PRO A 280 -13.07 9.90 -7.28
CA PRO A 280 -14.34 10.26 -7.93
C PRO A 280 -14.95 9.09 -8.71
N THR A 281 -16.27 8.96 -8.64
CA THR A 281 -17.06 7.89 -9.26
C THR A 281 -17.92 8.37 -10.42
N SER A 282 -17.76 9.64 -10.82
CA SER A 282 -18.52 10.24 -11.93
C SER A 282 -18.19 9.63 -13.30
N LYS A 283 -17.08 8.90 -13.40
CA LYS A 283 -16.68 8.15 -14.59
C LYS A 283 -16.91 6.65 -14.37
N LYS A 284 -17.21 5.94 -15.48
CA LYS A 284 -17.42 4.49 -15.48
C LYS A 284 -16.18 3.65 -15.17
N LEU A 285 -15.00 4.25 -15.27
CA LEU A 285 -13.70 3.65 -14.97
C LEU A 285 -12.90 4.71 -14.22
N ASN A 286 -12.35 4.35 -13.06
CA ASN A 286 -11.69 5.28 -12.15
C ASN A 286 -10.43 4.70 -11.49
N VAL A 287 -10.01 3.51 -11.93
CA VAL A 287 -8.79 2.84 -11.51
C VAL A 287 -8.10 2.23 -12.72
N ASP A 288 -6.78 2.36 -12.75
CA ASP A 288 -5.86 1.65 -13.62
C ASP A 288 -5.12 0.59 -12.80
N MET A 289 -4.86 -0.57 -13.40
CA MET A 289 -4.19 -1.69 -12.76
C MET A 289 -3.15 -2.25 -13.70
N GLU A 290 -2.00 -2.55 -13.13
CA GLU A 290 -0.87 -3.09 -13.88
C GLU A 290 -0.23 -4.21 -13.08
N TRP A 291 0.04 -5.36 -13.70
CA TRP A 291 0.78 -6.42 -13.04
C TRP A 291 1.78 -7.07 -13.99
N LEU A 292 2.86 -7.57 -13.39
CA LEU A 292 3.80 -8.39 -14.12
C LEU A 292 3.30 -9.83 -14.18
N GLU A 293 3.59 -10.50 -15.28
CA GLU A 293 3.48 -11.94 -15.46
C GLU A 293 4.86 -12.52 -15.78
N SER A 294 4.94 -13.86 -15.91
CA SER A 294 6.21 -14.53 -16.23
C SER A 294 6.85 -13.98 -17.50
N GLY A 295 8.19 -13.88 -17.47
CA GLY A 295 8.98 -13.27 -18.54
C GLY A 295 8.88 -11.75 -18.60
N SER A 296 8.59 -11.08 -17.48
CA SER A 296 8.55 -9.62 -17.35
C SER A 296 7.52 -8.94 -18.26
N ASN A 297 6.47 -9.66 -18.64
CA ASN A 297 5.38 -9.12 -19.43
C ASN A 297 4.47 -8.27 -18.55
N MET A 298 4.28 -7.00 -18.93
CA MET A 298 3.34 -6.11 -18.25
C MET A 298 1.94 -6.29 -18.81
N VAL A 299 0.99 -6.56 -17.92
CA VAL A 299 -0.44 -6.56 -18.22
C VAL A 299 -1.07 -5.30 -17.65
N VAL A 300 -1.98 -4.70 -18.42
CA VAL A 300 -2.70 -3.48 -18.06
C VAL A 300 -4.19 -3.74 -18.15
N ASP A 301 -4.94 -3.31 -17.13
CA ASP A 301 -6.39 -3.31 -17.14
C ASP A 301 -6.94 -2.08 -16.41
N ILE A 302 -8.19 -1.72 -16.70
CA ILE A 302 -8.89 -0.60 -16.09
C ILE A 302 -10.22 -1.09 -15.54
N GLY A 303 -10.63 -0.52 -14.41
CA GLY A 303 -11.88 -0.92 -13.78
C GLY A 303 -12.56 0.20 -12.99
N PHE A 304 -13.63 -0.19 -12.33
CA PHE A 304 -14.49 0.67 -11.55
C PHE A 304 -14.48 0.27 -10.09
N MET A 305 -14.01 1.17 -9.25
CA MET A 305 -14.10 1.09 -7.80
C MET A 305 -15.25 2.00 -7.32
N PRO A 306 -16.30 1.44 -6.70
CA PRO A 306 -17.48 2.21 -6.32
C PRO A 306 -17.22 3.19 -5.16
N GLU A 307 -16.32 2.86 -4.24
CA GLU A 307 -16.04 3.75 -3.11
C GLU A 307 -14.60 3.57 -2.61
N MET A 308 -13.88 4.69 -2.49
CA MET A 308 -12.65 4.78 -1.72
C MET A 308 -12.55 6.22 -1.24
N ALA A 309 -12.83 6.43 0.04
CA ALA A 309 -12.91 7.76 0.65
C ALA A 309 -12.42 7.76 2.09
N LEU A 310 -11.83 8.88 2.52
CA LEU A 310 -11.68 9.22 3.93
C LEU A 310 -12.54 10.44 4.23
N GLN A 311 -13.22 10.42 5.36
CA GLN A 311 -14.08 11.53 5.78
C GLN A 311 -13.94 11.78 7.28
N SER A 312 -13.83 13.05 7.67
CA SER A 312 -13.92 13.44 9.07
C SER A 312 -15.33 13.23 9.59
N THR A 313 -15.47 12.61 10.76
CA THR A 313 -16.80 12.36 11.36
C THR A 313 -17.35 13.54 12.12
N SER A 314 -16.47 14.45 12.53
CA SER A 314 -16.76 15.71 13.20
C SER A 314 -15.63 16.70 12.88
N PRO A 315 -15.79 18.00 13.22
CA PRO A 315 -14.66 18.90 13.37
C PRO A 315 -13.61 18.34 14.33
N SER A 316 -12.38 18.86 14.26
CA SER A 316 -11.34 18.52 15.22
C SER A 316 -11.68 19.01 16.62
N VAL A 317 -11.18 18.29 17.64
CA VAL A 317 -11.42 18.56 19.06
C VAL A 317 -10.13 18.43 19.84
N HIS A 318 -10.01 19.13 20.97
CA HIS A 318 -8.86 18.95 21.84
C HIS A 318 -8.88 17.55 22.48
N VAL A 319 -7.70 16.94 22.64
CA VAL A 319 -7.59 15.61 23.28
C VAL A 319 -8.14 15.61 24.71
N SER A 320 -8.12 16.76 25.39
CA SER A 320 -8.57 16.93 26.77
C SER A 320 -10.07 17.22 26.95
N GLU A 321 -10.87 17.21 25.88
CA GLU A 321 -12.32 17.49 25.94
C GLU A 321 -13.21 16.24 26.06
#